data_AF-A0A9P8KZC3-F1
#
_entry.id   AF-A0A9P8KZC3-F1
#
_cell.length_a   1.000
_cell.length_b   1.000
_cell.length_c   1.000
_cell.angle_alpha   90.00
_cell.angle_beta   90.00
_cell.angle_gamma   90.00
#
_symmetry.space_group_name_H-M   'P 1'
#
loop_
_entity.id
_entity.type
_entity.pdbx_description
1 polymer ?
#
loop_
_entity_poly.entity_id
_entity_poly.type
_entity_poly.pdbx_seq_one_letter_code
_entity_poly.pdbx_strand_id
1 'polypeptide(L)'
;MNSMNSPTLRPECSTGPHPSFIQVAKPYVFEHEIRQCMAVTGVSEAKEDSMRLQGIAWIDNDAAAAALFTACKIEDTLKKSREILCAAYNLRLAQADHLSPDDSHFESHSKAIIGLERLMLEASGFDFRNRYPQKVLIKLAKLYNFEKETVAKTAYNMCCDLYRTFAPLKQTTPTMACACLELSTRLCGTQLENLQGEDGFDYERWSTSREEVMETLLDLLDLYTHHRVSTIVGQNYSLDTFIAIRITLNQEASANNYPRYTEWVEEKKLHSNGTKASPATPDRDSVGENRDGSSRRRRQSPPMRPTSATDARGRPGERGRDGTVRFMLDPERARREKVAVADYFKAEEVIMEVEYDDGGRRR
;
A
#
# COMPACT_ATOMS: atom_id res chain seq x y z
N MET A 1 -38.30 44.62 28.30
CA MET A 1 -37.32 43.73 28.95
C MET A 1 -38.03 42.44 29.32
N ASN A 2 -37.59 41.33 28.72
CA ASN A 2 -37.76 39.91 29.09
C ASN A 2 -37.94 39.06 27.83
N SER A 3 -36.80 38.74 27.19
CA SER A 3 -36.70 37.62 26.26
C SER A 3 -36.54 36.36 27.10
N MET A 4 -37.52 35.45 27.03
CA MET A 4 -37.44 34.14 27.67
C MET A 4 -36.34 33.32 27.00
N ASN A 5 -35.37 32.86 27.79
CA ASN A 5 -34.40 31.86 27.39
C ASN A 5 -35.10 30.51 27.22
N SER A 6 -35.17 30.02 25.99
CA SER A 6 -35.36 28.59 25.73
C SER A 6 -34.11 27.84 26.21
N PRO A 7 -34.24 26.78 27.03
CA PRO A 7 -33.08 26.00 27.45
C PRO A 7 -32.58 25.21 26.24
N THR A 8 -31.36 25.52 25.80
CA THR A 8 -30.64 24.69 24.82
C THR A 8 -30.47 23.30 25.44
N LEU A 9 -31.21 22.32 24.93
CA LEU A 9 -30.97 20.90 25.23
C LEU A 9 -29.51 20.63 24.89
N ARG A 10 -28.69 20.32 25.91
CA ARG A 10 -27.35 19.79 25.68
C ARG A 10 -27.56 18.45 24.95
N PRO A 11 -26.84 18.15 23.86
CA PRO A 11 -26.91 16.82 23.27
C PRO A 11 -26.55 15.83 24.38
N GLU A 12 -27.48 14.92 24.65
CA GLU A 12 -27.27 13.87 25.65
C GLU A 12 -25.97 13.14 25.32
N CYS A 13 -25.16 12.89 26.35
CA CYS A 13 -23.95 12.11 26.21
C CYS A 13 -24.38 10.73 25.71
N SER A 14 -24.08 10.40 24.46
CA SER A 14 -24.44 9.11 23.85
C SER A 14 -24.05 8.00 24.81
N THR A 15 -25.03 7.30 25.37
CA THR A 15 -24.81 6.12 26.21
C THR A 15 -24.19 5.04 25.35
N GLY A 16 -22.87 4.86 25.44
CA GLY A 16 -22.14 3.85 24.69
C GLY A 16 -20.63 3.89 24.99
N PRO A 17 -19.88 2.83 24.67
CA PRO A 17 -18.42 2.85 24.76
C PRO A 17 -17.86 4.00 23.90
N HIS A 18 -16.77 4.62 24.35
CA HIS A 18 -16.07 5.67 23.58
C HIS A 18 -15.92 5.21 22.12
N PRO A 19 -16.20 6.05 21.11
CA PRO A 19 -16.02 5.66 19.72
C PRO A 19 -14.56 5.23 19.56
N SER A 20 -14.32 3.94 19.45
CA SER A 20 -12.98 3.37 19.28
C SER A 20 -12.89 2.85 17.86
N PHE A 21 -11.85 3.24 17.14
CA PHE A 21 -11.65 2.79 15.77
C PHE A 21 -11.00 1.41 15.78
N ILE A 22 -11.69 0.41 15.24
CA ILE A 22 -11.18 -0.95 15.13
C ILE A 22 -10.66 -1.17 13.71
N GLN A 23 -9.35 -1.42 13.61
CA GLN A 23 -8.70 -1.78 12.36
C GLN A 23 -8.22 -3.23 12.41
N VAL A 24 -8.52 -3.96 11.36
CA VAL A 24 -7.97 -5.30 11.10
C VAL A 24 -6.73 -5.12 10.23
N ALA A 25 -5.65 -5.83 10.57
CA ALA A 25 -4.45 -5.81 9.75
C ALA A 25 -4.75 -6.32 8.34
N LYS A 26 -4.38 -5.52 7.34
CA LYS A 26 -4.48 -5.86 5.91
C LYS A 26 -3.06 -6.06 5.37
N PRO A 27 -2.47 -7.25 5.53
CA PRO A 27 -1.10 -7.50 5.08
C PRO A 27 -0.96 -7.48 3.55
N TYR A 28 -2.08 -7.63 2.83
CA TYR A 28 -2.15 -7.59 1.39
C TYR A 28 -3.13 -6.52 0.92
N VAL A 29 -2.78 -5.86 -0.18
CA VAL A 29 -3.57 -4.82 -0.85
C VAL A 29 -3.48 -5.02 -2.35
N PHE A 30 -4.55 -4.72 -3.07
CA PHE A 30 -4.55 -4.85 -4.53
C PHE A 30 -3.86 -3.66 -5.19
N GLU A 31 -3.40 -3.85 -6.44
CA GLU A 31 -2.71 -2.81 -7.22
C GLU A 31 -3.49 -1.47 -7.25
N HIS A 32 -4.80 -1.51 -7.44
CA HIS A 32 -5.63 -0.30 -7.50
C HIS A 32 -5.65 0.47 -6.16
N GLU A 33 -5.62 -0.23 -5.02
CA GLU A 33 -5.56 0.38 -3.69
C GLU A 33 -4.20 1.06 -3.46
N ILE A 34 -3.10 0.43 -3.92
CA ILE A 34 -1.75 1.03 -3.88
C ILE A 34 -1.75 2.33 -4.68
N ARG A 35 -2.28 2.31 -5.91
CA ARG A 35 -2.38 3.48 -6.78
C ARG A 35 -3.23 4.58 -6.15
N GLN A 36 -4.34 4.24 -5.50
CA GLN A 36 -5.18 5.20 -4.78
C GLN A 36 -4.40 5.84 -3.61
N CYS A 37 -3.63 5.05 -2.87
CA CYS A 37 -2.80 5.56 -1.78
C CYS A 37 -1.69 6.51 -2.29
N MET A 38 -1.05 6.18 -3.42
CA MET A 38 -0.09 7.07 -4.07
C MET A 38 -0.74 8.39 -4.54
N ALA A 39 -1.95 8.32 -5.10
CA ALA A 39 -2.70 9.49 -5.52
C ALA A 39 -3.06 10.40 -4.34
N VAL A 40 -3.51 9.85 -3.21
CA VAL A 40 -3.84 10.60 -1.99
C VAL A 40 -2.59 11.25 -1.37
N THR A 41 -1.45 10.55 -1.39
CA THR A 41 -0.19 11.07 -0.84
C THR A 41 0.52 12.04 -1.79
N GLY A 42 0.06 12.17 -3.04
CA GLY A 42 0.67 13.04 -4.05
C GLY A 42 2.04 12.56 -4.54
N VAL A 43 2.34 11.27 -4.36
CA VAL A 43 3.59 10.66 -4.83
C VAL A 43 3.35 10.10 -6.24
N SER A 44 4.14 10.53 -7.21
CA SER A 44 4.08 9.98 -8.56
C SER A 44 4.73 8.61 -8.62
N GLU A 45 4.22 7.73 -9.46
CA GLU A 45 4.75 6.36 -9.70
C GLU A 45 6.26 6.37 -9.96
N ALA A 46 6.75 7.20 -10.89
CA ALA A 46 8.19 7.32 -11.17
C ALA A 46 9.05 7.73 -9.96
N LYS A 47 8.48 8.52 -9.03
CA LYS A 47 9.20 8.95 -7.83
C LYS A 47 9.29 7.80 -6.83
N GLU A 48 8.18 7.09 -6.65
CA GLU A 48 8.12 5.96 -5.74
C GLU A 48 8.96 4.78 -6.27
N ASP A 49 8.93 4.49 -7.58
CA ASP A 49 9.83 3.52 -8.23
C ASP A 49 11.30 3.87 -7.99
N SER A 50 11.68 5.14 -8.20
CA SER A 50 13.07 5.56 -7.96
C SER A 50 13.48 5.36 -6.51
N MET A 51 12.58 5.62 -5.55
CA MET A 51 12.86 5.41 -4.13
C MET A 51 12.99 3.92 -3.80
N ARG A 52 12.11 3.07 -4.34
CA ARG A 52 12.09 1.63 -4.10
C ARG A 52 13.31 0.93 -4.68
N LEU A 53 13.69 1.28 -5.92
CA LEU A 53 14.86 0.71 -6.62
C LEU A 53 16.19 1.11 -5.97
N GLN A 54 16.26 2.32 -5.41
CA GLN A 54 17.41 2.77 -4.64
C GLN A 54 17.55 2.00 -3.32
N GLY A 55 16.43 1.53 -2.75
CA GLY A 55 16.40 0.59 -1.62
C GLY A 55 17.31 1.00 -0.47
N ILE A 56 18.16 0.05 -0.02
CA ILE A 56 19.10 0.22 1.10
C ILE A 56 20.22 1.22 0.78
N ALA A 57 20.48 1.53 -0.49
CA ALA A 57 21.52 2.51 -0.86
C ALA A 57 21.21 3.90 -0.29
N TRP A 58 19.97 4.16 0.17
CA TRP A 58 19.51 5.38 0.84
C TRP A 58 19.05 5.14 2.27
N ILE A 59 19.72 4.29 3.03
CA ILE A 59 19.41 4.13 4.47
C ILE A 59 19.70 5.38 5.31
N ASP A 60 20.35 6.40 4.74
CA ASP A 60 20.37 7.79 5.26
C ASP A 60 19.00 8.48 5.25
N ASN A 61 18.01 7.89 4.58
CA ASN A 61 16.61 8.29 4.72
C ASN A 61 16.07 7.73 6.03
N ASP A 62 15.61 8.62 6.91
CA ASP A 62 15.04 8.28 8.22
C ASP A 62 13.97 7.18 8.13
N ALA A 63 13.21 7.11 7.04
CA ALA A 63 12.20 6.07 6.83
C ALA A 63 12.84 4.69 6.60
N ALA A 64 13.88 4.59 5.78
CA ALA A 64 14.57 3.32 5.55
C ALA A 64 15.31 2.84 6.81
N ALA A 65 15.96 3.76 7.54
CA ALA A 65 16.58 3.46 8.83
C ALA A 65 15.54 3.03 9.87
N ALA A 66 14.36 3.67 9.91
CA ALA A 66 13.27 3.27 10.79
C ALA A 66 12.69 1.90 10.45
N ALA A 67 12.56 1.55 9.17
CA ALA A 67 12.14 0.23 8.74
C ALA A 67 13.14 -0.85 9.21
N LEU A 68 14.46 -0.62 9.03
CA LEU A 68 15.48 -1.55 9.51
C LEU A 68 15.51 -1.64 11.03
N PHE A 69 15.41 -0.51 11.73
CA PHE A 69 15.37 -0.46 13.20
C PHE A 69 14.19 -1.26 13.76
N THR A 70 13.01 -1.12 13.14
CA THR A 70 11.80 -1.87 13.49
C THR A 70 11.98 -3.36 13.18
N ALA A 71 12.53 -3.71 12.01
CA ALA A 71 12.81 -5.10 11.65
C ALA A 71 13.79 -5.77 12.62
N CYS A 72 14.84 -5.07 13.06
CA CYS A 72 15.79 -5.59 14.06
C CYS A 72 15.12 -5.94 15.40
N LYS A 73 14.05 -5.23 15.78
CA LYS A 73 13.28 -5.54 16.99
C LYS A 73 12.39 -6.76 16.80
N ILE A 74 11.79 -6.92 15.62
CA ILE A 74 10.91 -8.05 15.29
C ILE A 74 11.72 -9.35 15.18
N GLU A 75 12.92 -9.29 14.61
CA GLU A 75 13.78 -10.46 14.33
C GLU A 75 14.82 -10.73 15.43
N ASP A 76 14.70 -10.13 16.62
CA ASP A 76 15.64 -10.30 17.75
C ASP A 76 17.12 -10.01 17.40
N THR A 77 17.36 -9.09 16.46
CA THR A 77 18.71 -8.66 16.02
C THR A 77 19.04 -7.23 16.45
N LEU A 78 18.53 -6.82 17.62
CA LEU A 78 18.55 -5.45 18.17
C LEU A 78 19.84 -4.66 17.89
N LYS A 79 19.66 -3.43 17.40
CA LYS A 79 20.70 -2.42 17.14
C LYS A 79 20.20 -1.06 17.61
N LYS A 80 21.11 -0.17 18.02
CA LYS A 80 20.72 1.22 18.33
C LYS A 80 20.46 1.98 17.03
N SER A 81 19.47 2.88 17.03
CA SER A 81 19.16 3.75 15.87
C SER A 81 20.38 4.53 15.37
N ARG A 82 21.21 5.06 16.29
CA ARG A 82 22.45 5.76 15.94
C ARG A 82 23.51 4.86 15.31
N GLU A 83 23.59 3.59 15.70
CA GLU A 83 24.53 2.63 15.10
C GLU A 83 24.12 2.31 13.66
N ILE A 84 22.81 2.18 13.40
CA ILE A 84 22.26 1.99 12.05
C ILE A 84 22.59 3.20 11.17
N LEU A 85 22.32 4.42 11.65
CA LEU A 85 22.61 5.67 10.93
C LEU A 85 24.11 5.86 10.68
N CYS A 86 24.94 5.57 11.69
CA CYS A 86 26.39 5.69 11.56
C CYS A 86 26.94 4.69 10.54
N ALA A 87 26.44 3.45 10.52
CA ALA A 87 26.82 2.47 9.52
C ALA A 87 26.40 2.92 8.11
N ALA A 88 25.17 3.43 7.96
CA ALA A 88 24.65 4.00 6.71
C ALA A 88 25.57 5.08 6.13
N TYR A 89 25.91 6.05 6.99
CA TYR A 89 26.71 7.21 6.65
C TYR A 89 28.14 6.82 6.28
N ASN A 90 28.78 5.98 7.10
CA ASN A 90 30.17 5.58 6.90
C ASN A 90 30.38 4.67 5.67
N LEU A 91 29.34 3.98 5.18
CA LEU A 91 29.42 3.21 3.92
C LEU A 91 29.73 4.09 2.69
N ARG A 92 29.47 5.40 2.77
CA ARG A 92 29.68 6.36 1.68
C ARG A 92 30.99 7.11 1.78
N LEU A 93 31.73 6.94 2.88
CA LEU A 93 32.94 7.68 3.20
C LEU A 93 34.17 6.79 3.21
N ALA A 94 35.32 7.41 2.93
CA ALA A 94 36.60 6.78 3.17
C ALA A 94 36.79 6.54 4.68
N GLN A 95 37.54 5.51 5.05
CA GLN A 95 37.73 5.11 6.44
C GLN A 95 38.29 6.22 7.34
N ALA A 96 39.07 7.15 6.77
CA ALA A 96 39.62 8.30 7.50
C ALA A 96 38.56 9.32 7.93
N ASP A 97 37.42 9.37 7.23
CA ASP A 97 36.33 10.34 7.45
C ASP A 97 35.15 9.72 8.22
N HIS A 98 35.32 8.51 8.76
CA HIS A 98 34.27 7.81 9.50
C HIS A 98 33.90 8.55 10.78
N LEU A 99 32.60 8.72 10.99
CA LEU A 99 32.06 9.26 12.24
C LEU A 99 31.84 8.14 13.27
N SER A 100 31.76 8.55 14.53
CA SER A 100 31.37 7.69 15.65
C SER A 100 29.84 7.72 15.82
N PRO A 101 29.19 6.62 16.28
CA PRO A 101 27.76 6.61 16.58
C PRO A 101 27.30 7.66 17.61
N ASP A 102 28.20 8.18 18.43
CA ASP A 102 27.90 9.22 19.43
C ASP A 102 27.94 10.64 18.86
N ASP A 103 28.28 10.81 17.58
CA ASP A 103 28.32 12.12 16.93
C ASP A 103 26.94 12.80 16.94
N SER A 104 26.92 14.10 17.27
CA SER A 104 25.73 14.94 17.30
C SER A 104 24.97 14.98 15.96
N HIS A 105 25.66 14.72 14.84
CA HIS A 105 25.06 14.59 13.51
C HIS A 105 23.86 13.63 13.48
N PHE A 106 23.91 12.54 14.26
CA PHE A 106 22.87 11.51 14.26
C PHE A 106 21.72 11.76 15.25
N GLU A 107 21.78 12.81 16.08
CA GLU A 107 20.79 13.00 17.15
C GLU A 107 19.39 13.31 16.59
N SER A 108 19.28 14.23 15.64
CA SER A 108 18.00 14.62 15.04
C SER A 108 17.36 13.44 14.30
N HIS A 109 18.16 12.75 13.48
CA HIS A 109 17.75 11.56 12.72
C HIS A 109 17.30 10.42 13.65
N SER A 110 18.01 10.19 14.75
CA SER A 110 17.61 9.20 15.75
C SER A 110 16.25 9.51 16.39
N LYS A 111 15.88 10.79 16.58
CA LYS A 111 14.55 11.17 17.09
C LYS A 111 13.48 10.96 16.02
N ALA A 112 13.78 11.27 14.76
CA ALA A 112 12.88 11.03 13.63
C ALA A 112 12.56 9.55 13.45
N ILE A 113 13.55 8.66 13.58
CA ILE A 113 13.39 7.20 13.51
C ILE A 113 12.33 6.69 14.49
N ILE A 114 12.30 7.20 15.73
CA ILE A 114 11.31 6.78 16.74
C ILE A 114 9.89 7.18 16.34
N GLY A 115 9.73 8.38 15.77
CA GLY A 115 8.44 8.84 15.25
C GLY A 115 7.97 8.01 14.06
N LEU A 116 8.88 7.67 13.15
CA LEU A 116 8.59 6.86 11.96
C LEU A 116 8.30 5.40 12.32
N GLU A 117 9.04 4.82 13.27
CA GLU A 117 8.76 3.48 13.82
C GLU A 117 7.30 3.40 14.26
N ARG A 118 6.84 4.38 15.06
CA ARG A 118 5.44 4.39 15.51
C ARG A 118 4.45 4.36 14.34
N LEU A 119 4.67 5.19 13.32
CA LEU A 119 3.80 5.20 12.14
C LEU A 119 3.83 3.87 11.39
N MET A 120 4.99 3.21 11.30
CA MET A 120 5.13 1.89 10.67
C MET A 120 4.38 0.79 11.43
N LEU A 121 4.45 0.81 12.77
CA LEU A 121 3.71 -0.14 13.62
C LEU A 121 2.18 0.05 13.48
N GLU A 122 1.72 1.29 13.44
CA GLU A 122 0.31 1.62 13.20
C GLU A 122 -0.13 1.22 11.78
N ALA A 123 0.69 1.49 10.75
CA ALA A 123 0.40 1.15 9.36
C ALA A 123 0.34 -0.35 9.09
N SER A 124 1.19 -1.16 9.76
CA SER A 124 1.14 -2.63 9.67
C SER A 124 -0.03 -3.24 10.45
N GLY A 125 -0.77 -2.42 11.20
CA GLY A 125 -1.80 -2.89 12.12
C GLY A 125 -1.24 -3.77 13.24
N PHE A 126 0.04 -3.58 13.59
CA PHE A 126 0.79 -4.41 14.54
C PHE A 126 0.83 -5.91 14.14
N ASP A 127 0.69 -6.24 12.85
CA ASP A 127 0.92 -7.60 12.34
C ASP A 127 2.40 -7.80 11.99
N PHE A 128 3.14 -8.48 12.87
CA PHE A 128 4.58 -8.76 12.70
C PHE A 128 4.89 -10.13 12.11
N ARG A 129 3.89 -10.82 11.54
CA ARG A 129 4.12 -12.11 10.89
C ARG A 129 4.93 -11.86 9.62
N ASN A 130 6.24 -12.12 9.68
CA ASN A 130 7.12 -11.97 8.52
C ASN A 130 6.91 -13.12 7.52
N ARG A 131 6.76 -12.75 6.25
CA ARG A 131 6.32 -13.63 5.16
C ARG A 131 7.37 -13.63 4.04
N TYR A 132 8.40 -14.46 4.22
CA TYR A 132 9.54 -14.58 3.32
C TYR A 132 9.34 -15.68 2.26
N PRO A 133 9.30 -15.36 0.95
CA PRO A 133 9.08 -16.35 -0.12
C PRO A 133 10.17 -17.44 -0.19
N GLN A 134 11.39 -17.11 0.23
CA GLN A 134 12.56 -17.99 0.14
C GLN A 134 12.35 -19.35 0.82
N LYS A 135 11.72 -19.37 2.00
CA LYS A 135 11.51 -20.62 2.75
C LYS A 135 10.53 -21.54 2.04
N VAL A 136 9.46 -20.99 1.46
CA VAL A 136 8.45 -21.75 0.70
C VAL A 136 9.04 -22.18 -0.63
N LEU A 137 9.79 -21.31 -1.30
CA LEU A 137 10.49 -21.61 -2.55
C LEU A 137 11.40 -22.83 -2.42
N ILE A 138 12.21 -22.93 -1.36
CA ILE A 138 13.09 -24.10 -1.15
C ILE A 138 12.27 -25.39 -1.00
N LYS A 139 11.08 -25.32 -0.36
CA LYS A 139 10.20 -26.48 -0.21
C LYS A 139 9.57 -26.87 -1.55
N LEU A 140 9.08 -25.90 -2.33
CA LEU A 140 8.52 -26.12 -3.66
C LEU A 140 9.58 -26.67 -4.62
N ALA A 141 10.78 -26.09 -4.62
CA ALA A 141 11.90 -26.57 -5.44
C ALA A 141 12.21 -28.05 -5.20
N LYS A 142 12.18 -28.50 -3.94
CA LYS A 142 12.37 -29.91 -3.58
C LYS A 142 11.17 -30.77 -3.95
N LEU A 143 9.95 -30.28 -3.75
CA LEU A 143 8.73 -31.04 -4.04
C LEU A 143 8.59 -31.35 -5.54
N TYR A 144 8.89 -30.38 -6.38
CA TYR A 144 8.79 -30.48 -7.85
C TYR A 144 10.14 -30.78 -8.52
N ASN A 145 11.14 -31.26 -7.76
CA ASN A 145 12.44 -31.69 -8.25
C ASN A 145 13.18 -30.68 -9.17
N PHE A 146 13.07 -29.39 -8.88
CA PHE A 146 13.83 -28.37 -9.61
C PHE A 146 15.32 -28.46 -9.30
N GLU A 147 16.15 -28.24 -10.32
CA GLU A 147 17.60 -28.27 -10.19
C GLU A 147 18.08 -27.18 -9.23
N LYS A 148 18.88 -27.59 -8.23
CA LYS A 148 19.30 -26.73 -7.12
C LYS A 148 20.19 -25.58 -7.56
N GLU A 149 21.18 -25.84 -8.40
CA GLU A 149 22.25 -24.87 -8.70
C GLU A 149 21.89 -23.91 -9.83
N THR A 150 20.93 -24.27 -10.69
CA THR A 150 20.47 -23.45 -11.81
C THR A 150 19.14 -22.78 -11.47
N VAL A 151 18.02 -23.50 -11.52
CA VAL A 151 16.66 -22.99 -11.38
C VAL A 151 16.42 -22.48 -9.97
N ALA A 152 16.63 -23.30 -8.94
CA ALA A 152 16.28 -22.93 -7.57
C ALA A 152 17.15 -21.77 -7.04
N LYS A 153 18.44 -21.74 -7.41
CA LYS A 153 19.35 -20.63 -7.08
C LYS A 153 18.96 -19.34 -7.77
N THR A 154 18.61 -19.40 -9.06
CA THR A 154 18.10 -18.24 -9.80
C THR A 154 16.79 -17.73 -9.18
N ALA A 155 15.88 -18.64 -8.83
CA ALA A 155 14.61 -18.32 -8.21
C ALA A 155 14.77 -17.71 -6.80
N TYR A 156 15.76 -18.18 -6.03
CA TYR A 156 16.09 -17.59 -4.74
C TYR A 156 16.60 -16.14 -4.89
N ASN A 157 17.48 -15.88 -5.86
CA ASN A 157 17.95 -14.53 -6.15
C ASN A 157 16.80 -13.64 -6.66
N MET A 158 15.89 -14.21 -7.46
CA MET A 158 14.69 -13.54 -7.94
C MET A 158 13.74 -13.14 -6.80
N CYS A 159 13.67 -13.92 -5.71
CA CYS A 159 12.93 -13.51 -4.51
C CYS A 159 13.46 -12.22 -3.89
N CYS A 160 14.75 -11.94 -4.00
CA CYS A 160 15.31 -10.66 -3.54
C CYS A 160 14.92 -9.51 -4.48
N ASP A 161 14.79 -9.79 -5.79
CA ASP A 161 14.34 -8.82 -6.78
C ASP A 161 12.84 -8.50 -6.65
N LEU A 162 12.00 -9.40 -6.11
CA LEU A 162 10.58 -9.12 -5.81
C LEU A 162 10.38 -7.89 -4.92
N TYR A 163 11.29 -7.61 -3.98
CA TYR A 163 11.20 -6.44 -3.11
C TYR A 163 11.45 -5.10 -3.84
N ARG A 164 11.78 -5.14 -5.13
CA ARG A 164 11.83 -3.98 -6.03
C ARG A 164 10.51 -3.73 -6.76
N THR A 165 9.50 -4.58 -6.54
CA THR A 165 8.13 -4.42 -7.04
C THR A 165 7.14 -4.34 -5.88
N PHE A 166 5.85 -4.20 -6.19
CA PHE A 166 4.79 -4.27 -5.18
C PHE A 166 4.32 -5.70 -4.86
N ALA A 167 4.91 -6.73 -5.48
CA ALA A 167 4.49 -8.12 -5.26
C ALA A 167 4.42 -8.53 -3.77
N PRO A 168 5.37 -8.12 -2.87
CA PRO A 168 5.26 -8.43 -1.45
C PRO A 168 4.05 -7.81 -0.73
N LEU A 169 3.48 -6.73 -1.29
CA LEU A 169 2.25 -6.11 -0.79
C LEU A 169 0.99 -6.70 -1.42
N LYS A 170 1.11 -7.31 -2.60
CA LYS A 170 -0.04 -7.84 -3.35
C LYS A 170 -0.27 -9.33 -3.11
N GLN A 171 0.80 -10.10 -2.94
CA GLN A 171 0.77 -11.54 -3.17
C GLN A 171 1.23 -12.36 -1.97
N THR A 172 0.69 -13.57 -1.85
CA THR A 172 1.05 -14.48 -0.78
C THR A 172 2.44 -15.08 -0.98
N THR A 173 3.01 -15.64 0.10
CA THR A 173 4.33 -16.29 0.05
C THR A 173 4.40 -17.45 -0.95
N PRO A 174 3.40 -18.36 -1.03
CA PRO A 174 3.36 -19.39 -2.07
C PRO A 174 3.27 -18.80 -3.48
N THR A 175 2.41 -17.82 -3.73
CA THR A 175 2.27 -17.17 -5.04
C THR A 175 3.62 -16.63 -5.55
N MET A 176 4.29 -15.83 -4.71
CA MET A 176 5.61 -15.27 -5.02
C MET A 176 6.64 -16.36 -5.31
N ALA A 177 6.64 -17.44 -4.53
CA ALA A 177 7.57 -18.54 -4.71
C ALA A 177 7.32 -19.32 -6.02
N CYS A 178 6.06 -19.59 -6.36
CA CYS A 178 5.67 -20.22 -7.62
C CYS A 178 6.09 -19.36 -8.82
N ALA A 179 5.82 -18.06 -8.77
CA ALA A 179 6.21 -17.12 -9.84
C ALA A 179 7.74 -17.06 -10.02
N CYS A 180 8.50 -16.98 -8.93
CA CYS A 180 9.97 -16.99 -9.02
C CYS A 180 10.53 -18.29 -9.60
N LEU A 181 9.97 -19.44 -9.21
CA LEU A 181 10.38 -20.73 -9.77
C LEU A 181 10.05 -20.80 -11.25
N GLU A 182 8.81 -20.50 -11.65
CA GLU A 182 8.40 -20.55 -13.04
C GLU A 182 9.22 -19.63 -13.94
N LEU A 183 9.43 -18.38 -13.55
CA LEU A 183 10.22 -17.45 -14.36
C LEU A 183 11.67 -17.91 -14.46
N SER A 184 12.24 -18.46 -13.38
CA SER A 184 13.60 -18.99 -13.40
C SER A 184 13.74 -20.21 -14.32
N THR A 185 12.77 -21.11 -14.29
CA THR A 185 12.69 -22.27 -15.20
C THR A 185 12.63 -21.80 -16.66
N ARG A 186 11.80 -20.80 -16.96
CA ARG A 186 11.70 -20.20 -18.31
C ARG A 186 12.99 -19.50 -18.74
N LEU A 187 13.70 -18.83 -17.83
CA LEU A 187 14.99 -18.18 -18.10
C LEU A 187 16.14 -19.18 -18.31
N CYS A 188 16.18 -20.25 -17.53
CA CYS A 188 17.17 -21.31 -17.68
C CYS A 188 16.91 -22.16 -18.93
N GLY A 189 15.67 -22.21 -19.43
CA GLY A 189 15.28 -23.03 -20.58
C GLY A 189 15.31 -24.53 -20.29
N THR A 190 15.27 -24.92 -19.02
CA THR A 190 15.32 -26.31 -18.54
C THR A 190 14.07 -26.62 -17.73
N GLN A 191 13.67 -27.90 -17.64
CA GLN A 191 12.57 -28.36 -16.78
C GLN A 191 11.23 -27.66 -17.00
N LEU A 192 10.93 -27.23 -18.24
CA LEU A 192 9.65 -26.60 -18.58
C LEU A 192 8.47 -27.56 -18.40
N GLU A 193 8.71 -28.87 -18.53
CA GLU A 193 7.73 -29.92 -18.22
C GLU A 193 7.22 -29.86 -16.78
N ASN A 194 8.06 -29.50 -15.81
CA ASN A 194 7.68 -29.37 -14.40
C ASN A 194 6.73 -28.18 -14.13
N LEU A 195 6.42 -27.37 -15.15
CA LEU A 195 5.47 -26.25 -15.05
C LEU A 195 4.08 -26.59 -15.59
N GLN A 196 3.90 -27.72 -16.27
CA GLN A 196 2.67 -28.05 -17.01
C GLN A 196 2.20 -29.48 -16.73
N GLY A 197 0.90 -29.73 -16.89
CA GLY A 197 0.31 -31.06 -16.72
C GLY A 197 0.14 -31.48 -15.26
N GLU A 198 0.07 -32.79 -15.00
CA GLU A 198 -0.12 -33.35 -13.65
C GLU A 198 1.07 -33.07 -12.70
N ASP A 199 2.26 -32.81 -13.26
CA ASP A 199 3.48 -32.49 -12.51
C ASP A 199 3.64 -30.98 -12.23
N GLY A 200 2.70 -30.15 -12.72
CA GLY A 200 2.69 -28.70 -12.50
C GLY A 200 2.30 -28.29 -11.07
N PHE A 201 2.29 -26.99 -10.82
CA PHE A 201 1.95 -26.48 -9.49
C PHE A 201 0.48 -26.73 -9.13
N ASP A 202 0.25 -27.39 -8.00
CA ASP A 202 -1.06 -27.54 -7.38
C ASP A 202 -1.50 -26.24 -6.68
N TYR A 203 -2.08 -25.31 -7.44
CA TYR A 203 -2.43 -23.98 -6.95
C TYR A 203 -3.44 -24.00 -5.79
N GLU A 204 -4.40 -24.93 -5.80
CA GLU A 204 -5.42 -25.05 -4.75
C GLU A 204 -4.77 -25.46 -3.41
N ARG A 205 -3.90 -26.47 -3.43
CA ARG A 205 -3.16 -26.92 -2.23
C ARG A 205 -2.30 -25.81 -1.63
N TRP A 206 -1.79 -24.91 -2.46
CA TRP A 206 -0.96 -23.78 -2.03
C TRP A 206 -1.75 -22.49 -1.79
N SER A 207 -3.09 -22.55 -1.86
CA SER A 207 -4.00 -21.42 -1.66
C SER A 207 -3.62 -20.20 -2.52
N THR A 208 -3.36 -20.45 -3.80
CA THR A 208 -3.07 -19.43 -4.79
C THR A 208 -3.83 -19.73 -6.09
N SER A 209 -3.74 -18.84 -7.07
CA SER A 209 -4.33 -19.02 -8.39
C SER A 209 -3.33 -18.74 -9.52
N ARG A 210 -3.67 -19.17 -10.73
CA ARG A 210 -2.85 -18.91 -11.92
C ARG A 210 -2.77 -17.41 -12.23
N GLU A 211 -3.86 -16.67 -12.00
CA GLU A 211 -3.98 -15.23 -12.20
C GLU A 211 -3.02 -14.45 -11.29
N GLU A 212 -2.96 -14.81 -10.00
CA GLU A 212 -2.05 -14.20 -9.03
C GLU A 212 -0.57 -14.45 -9.38
N VAL A 213 -0.26 -15.68 -9.81
CA VAL A 213 1.09 -16.05 -10.29
C VAL A 213 1.42 -15.26 -11.56
N MET A 214 0.47 -15.17 -12.51
CA MET A 214 0.64 -14.42 -13.76
C MET A 214 0.89 -12.93 -13.50
N GLU A 215 0.13 -12.31 -12.60
CA GLU A 215 0.36 -10.92 -12.18
C GLU A 215 1.79 -10.73 -11.66
N THR A 216 2.25 -11.64 -10.80
CA THR A 216 3.59 -11.60 -10.20
C THR A 216 4.69 -11.77 -11.26
N LEU A 217 4.50 -12.69 -12.21
CA LEU A 217 5.41 -12.92 -13.33
C LEU A 217 5.56 -11.65 -14.18
N LEU A 218 4.43 -11.01 -14.51
CA LEU A 218 4.43 -9.79 -15.31
C LEU A 218 5.04 -8.60 -14.56
N ASP A 219 4.87 -8.50 -13.24
CA ASP A 219 5.54 -7.49 -12.41
C ASP A 219 7.07 -7.65 -12.44
N LEU A 220 7.57 -8.89 -12.31
CA LEU A 220 9.00 -9.18 -12.43
C LEU A 220 9.53 -8.89 -13.83
N LEU A 221 8.77 -9.23 -14.87
CA LEU A 221 9.15 -8.93 -16.25
C LEU A 221 9.16 -7.42 -16.54
N ASP A 222 8.22 -6.65 -15.97
CA ASP A 222 8.25 -5.20 -16.01
C ASP A 222 9.52 -4.65 -15.34
N LEU A 223 9.87 -5.17 -14.16
CA LEU A 223 11.11 -4.83 -13.47
C LEU A 223 12.35 -5.11 -14.34
N TYR A 224 12.45 -6.30 -14.93
CA TYR A 224 13.62 -6.67 -15.75
C TYR A 224 13.66 -5.97 -17.10
N THR A 225 12.52 -5.54 -17.64
CA THR A 225 12.46 -4.78 -18.90
C THR A 225 12.95 -3.35 -18.69
N HIS A 226 12.52 -2.69 -17.61
CA HIS A 226 12.77 -1.27 -17.39
C HIS A 226 13.99 -0.98 -16.50
N HIS A 227 14.31 -1.87 -15.56
CA HIS A 227 15.28 -1.63 -14.50
C HIS A 227 16.31 -2.77 -14.33
N ARG A 228 16.63 -3.46 -15.44
CA ARG A 228 17.51 -4.64 -15.47
C ARG A 228 18.81 -4.49 -14.65
N VAL A 229 19.50 -3.36 -14.81
CA VAL A 229 20.81 -3.10 -14.20
C VAL A 229 20.73 -2.98 -12.67
N SER A 230 19.56 -2.68 -12.13
CA SER A 230 19.33 -2.53 -10.69
C SER A 230 18.96 -3.84 -9.99
N THR A 231 18.96 -4.97 -10.71
CA THR A 231 18.48 -6.28 -10.21
C THR A 231 19.59 -7.33 -10.17
N ILE A 232 19.42 -8.38 -9.36
CA ILE A 232 20.40 -9.46 -9.25
C ILE A 232 20.30 -10.40 -10.45
N VAL A 233 19.08 -10.80 -10.83
CA VAL A 233 18.86 -11.77 -11.92
C VAL A 233 18.90 -11.10 -13.28
N GLY A 234 18.35 -9.88 -13.41
CA GLY A 234 18.24 -9.20 -14.69
C GLY A 234 19.57 -8.99 -15.40
N GLN A 235 20.67 -8.80 -14.66
CA GLN A 235 22.00 -8.60 -15.24
C GLN A 235 22.56 -9.85 -15.94
N ASN A 236 22.03 -11.04 -15.62
CA ASN A 236 22.54 -12.32 -16.13
C ASN A 236 21.90 -12.74 -17.46
N TYR A 237 20.85 -12.04 -17.91
CA TYR A 237 20.08 -12.39 -19.11
C TYR A 237 19.92 -11.18 -20.03
N SER A 238 19.76 -11.44 -21.34
CA SER A 238 19.52 -10.37 -22.32
C SER A 238 18.10 -9.81 -22.20
N LEU A 239 17.92 -8.55 -22.64
CA LEU A 239 16.58 -7.95 -22.73
C LEU A 239 15.65 -8.78 -23.62
N ASP A 240 16.18 -9.30 -24.74
CA ASP A 240 15.42 -10.10 -25.70
C ASP A 240 14.85 -11.37 -25.07
N THR A 241 15.58 -11.98 -24.12
CA THR A 241 15.09 -13.15 -23.37
C THR A 241 13.84 -12.80 -22.56
N PHE A 242 13.87 -11.68 -21.84
CA PHE A 242 12.71 -11.21 -21.06
C PHE A 242 11.53 -10.85 -21.97
N ILE A 243 11.79 -10.20 -23.11
CA ILE A 243 10.74 -9.87 -24.09
C ILE A 243 10.09 -11.13 -24.66
N ALA A 244 10.88 -12.14 -25.03
CA ALA A 244 10.36 -13.41 -25.56
C ALA A 244 9.47 -14.15 -24.54
N ILE A 245 9.92 -14.22 -23.28
CA ILE A 245 9.12 -14.82 -22.20
C ILE A 245 7.83 -14.02 -21.98
N ARG A 246 7.91 -12.69 -21.97
CA ARG A 246 6.74 -11.81 -21.81
C ARG A 246 5.70 -11.99 -22.91
N ILE A 247 6.12 -12.12 -24.16
CA ILE A 247 5.20 -12.39 -25.28
C ILE A 247 4.45 -13.70 -25.05
N THR A 248 5.15 -14.76 -24.63
CA THR A 248 4.54 -16.07 -24.37
C THR A 248 3.51 -16.00 -23.23
N LEU A 249 3.86 -15.33 -22.12
CA LEU A 249 2.94 -15.19 -20.98
C LEU A 249 1.75 -14.28 -21.29
N ASN A 250 1.93 -13.22 -22.09
CA ASN A 250 0.82 -12.37 -22.52
C ASN A 250 -0.16 -13.10 -23.44
N GLN A 251 0.34 -13.99 -24.31
CA GLN A 251 -0.51 -14.86 -25.14
C GLN A 251 -1.31 -15.83 -24.26
N GLU A 252 -0.67 -16.45 -23.26
CA GLU A 252 -1.33 -17.29 -22.27
C GLU A 252 -2.42 -16.53 -21.49
N ALA A 253 -2.09 -15.33 -21.00
CA ALA A 253 -3.03 -14.48 -20.28
C ALA A 253 -4.23 -14.08 -21.15
N SER A 254 -4.00 -13.76 -22.42
CA SER A 254 -5.07 -13.40 -23.35
C SER A 254 -5.97 -14.60 -23.69
N ALA A 255 -5.38 -15.79 -23.89
CA ALA A 255 -6.12 -17.00 -24.21
C ALA A 255 -7.04 -17.46 -23.07
N ASN A 256 -6.61 -17.26 -21.83
CA ASN A 256 -7.37 -17.63 -20.63
C ASN A 256 -8.12 -16.44 -19.99
N ASN A 257 -8.04 -15.26 -20.60
CA ASN A 257 -8.68 -14.02 -20.13
C ASN A 257 -8.27 -13.62 -18.70
N TYR A 258 -6.99 -13.79 -18.36
CA TYR A 258 -6.43 -13.34 -17.08
C TYR A 258 -6.23 -11.81 -17.06
N PRO A 259 -6.65 -11.12 -15.99
CA PRO A 259 -6.41 -9.69 -15.87
C PRO A 259 -4.92 -9.39 -15.61
N ARG A 260 -4.45 -8.18 -15.96
CA ARG A 260 -3.08 -7.74 -15.62
C ARG A 260 -2.84 -7.67 -14.11
N TYR A 261 -3.88 -7.29 -13.38
CA TYR A 261 -3.92 -7.19 -11.92
C TYR A 261 -5.18 -7.88 -11.40
N THR A 262 -5.01 -8.74 -10.40
CA THR A 262 -6.10 -9.44 -9.72
C THR A 262 -7.01 -8.46 -8.98
N GLU A 263 -8.30 -8.80 -8.88
CA GLU A 263 -9.34 -8.00 -8.19
C GLU A 263 -9.37 -6.52 -8.63
N TRP A 264 -9.13 -6.25 -9.92
CA TRP A 264 -9.25 -4.92 -10.48
C TRP A 264 -10.72 -4.55 -10.69
N VAL A 265 -11.24 -3.68 -9.83
CA VAL A 265 -12.55 -3.06 -10.04
C VAL A 265 -12.36 -1.88 -10.99
N GLU A 266 -12.74 -2.02 -12.25
CA GLU A 266 -12.94 -0.84 -13.09
C GLU A 266 -14.01 0.02 -12.42
N GLU A 267 -13.69 1.29 -12.15
CA GLU A 267 -14.73 2.26 -11.80
C GLU A 267 -15.75 2.23 -12.93
N LYS A 268 -16.91 1.61 -12.69
CA LYS A 268 -18.06 1.78 -13.57
C LYS A 268 -18.26 3.28 -13.66
N LYS A 269 -17.86 3.88 -14.79
CA LYS A 269 -18.33 5.19 -15.18
C LYS A 269 -19.84 5.05 -15.14
N LEU A 270 -20.48 5.61 -14.13
CA LEU A 270 -21.92 5.82 -14.11
C LEU A 270 -22.20 6.52 -15.43
N HIS A 271 -22.72 5.77 -16.40
CA HIS A 271 -23.30 6.34 -17.59
C HIS A 271 -24.47 7.18 -17.06
N SER A 272 -24.23 8.47 -16.88
CA SER A 272 -25.33 9.42 -16.79
C SER A 272 -26.08 9.25 -18.10
N ASN A 273 -27.25 8.63 -18.02
CA ASN A 273 -28.17 8.56 -19.14
C ASN A 273 -28.51 10.00 -19.50
N GLY A 274 -27.79 10.54 -20.48
CA GLY A 274 -28.05 11.82 -21.09
C GLY A 274 -29.46 11.79 -21.66
N THR A 275 -30.35 12.57 -21.05
CA THR A 275 -31.63 12.94 -21.65
C THR A 275 -31.35 13.62 -22.98
N LYS A 276 -31.86 12.99 -24.04
CA LYS A 276 -31.80 13.42 -25.43
C LYS A 276 -32.30 14.86 -25.57
N ALA A 277 -31.49 15.74 -26.15
CA ALA A 277 -31.97 16.96 -26.78
C ALA A 277 -31.92 16.76 -28.30
N SER A 278 -33.08 16.89 -28.94
CA SER A 278 -33.29 16.81 -30.39
C SER A 278 -32.64 18.00 -31.13
N PRO A 279 -32.42 17.88 -32.46
CA PRO A 279 -31.44 18.68 -33.19
C PRO A 279 -32.00 20.02 -33.68
N ALA A 280 -31.21 21.08 -33.56
CA ALA A 280 -31.42 22.34 -34.27
C ALA A 280 -30.27 22.58 -35.26
N THR A 281 -30.66 23.08 -36.42
CA THR A 281 -29.99 23.22 -37.72
C THR A 281 -28.71 24.08 -37.76
N PRO A 282 -27.88 23.96 -38.81
CA PRO A 282 -26.62 24.67 -38.94
C PRO A 282 -26.84 26.08 -39.52
N ASP A 283 -26.14 27.07 -39.00
CA ASP A 283 -25.93 28.32 -39.73
C ASP A 283 -24.51 28.84 -39.57
N ARG A 284 -24.06 29.52 -40.62
CA ARG A 284 -22.69 29.80 -41.04
C ARG A 284 -22.17 31.16 -40.53
N ASP A 285 -20.83 31.24 -40.56
CA ASP A 285 -19.96 32.40 -40.78
C ASP A 285 -19.64 33.42 -39.66
N SER A 286 -18.32 33.68 -39.54
CA SER A 286 -17.64 34.99 -39.37
C SER A 286 -16.84 35.25 -38.07
N VAL A 287 -15.52 35.07 -38.19
CA VAL A 287 -14.36 35.92 -37.78
C VAL A 287 -14.58 37.09 -36.79
N GLY A 288 -13.71 37.20 -35.77
CA GLY A 288 -13.34 38.51 -35.16
C GLY A 288 -12.86 38.53 -33.69
N GLU A 289 -11.54 38.60 -33.50
CA GLU A 289 -10.74 39.35 -32.49
C GLU A 289 -11.10 39.47 -30.98
N ASN A 290 -10.15 39.00 -30.15
CA ASN A 290 -9.50 39.65 -28.98
C ASN A 290 -10.27 40.65 -28.05
N ARG A 291 -10.44 40.32 -26.76
CA ARG A 291 -9.69 40.86 -25.59
C ARG A 291 -10.30 40.47 -24.21
N ASP A 292 -9.40 40.49 -23.22
CA ASP A 292 -9.57 40.67 -21.77
C ASP A 292 -9.97 39.48 -20.85
N GLY A 293 -8.94 38.86 -20.28
CA GLY A 293 -8.51 39.22 -18.92
C GLY A 293 -9.45 38.94 -17.76
N SER A 294 -9.42 37.71 -17.23
CA SER A 294 -9.69 37.47 -15.80
C SER A 294 -8.90 36.27 -15.29
N SER A 295 -8.08 36.57 -14.29
CA SER A 295 -7.10 35.73 -13.61
C SER A 295 -7.77 34.63 -12.77
N ARG A 296 -7.86 33.42 -13.30
CA ARG A 296 -8.07 32.23 -12.46
C ARG A 296 -6.77 31.87 -11.75
N ARG A 297 -6.67 32.32 -10.49
CA ARG A 297 -5.74 31.81 -9.47
C ARG A 297 -5.77 30.28 -9.44
N ARG A 298 -4.79 29.67 -10.09
CA ARG A 298 -4.43 28.27 -9.92
C ARG A 298 -3.89 28.12 -8.49
N ARG A 299 -4.67 27.52 -7.59
CA ARG A 299 -4.19 27.13 -6.26
C ARG A 299 -3.10 26.08 -6.47
N GLN A 300 -1.85 26.53 -6.52
CA GLN A 300 -0.68 25.68 -6.37
C GLN A 300 -0.59 25.29 -4.90
N SER A 301 -0.76 23.99 -4.61
CA SER A 301 -0.40 23.42 -3.32
C SER A 301 1.12 23.56 -3.14
N PRO A 302 1.64 23.95 -1.97
CA PRO A 302 3.09 24.06 -1.77
C PRO A 302 3.74 22.67 -1.81
N PRO A 303 4.99 22.54 -2.29
CA PRO A 303 5.72 21.29 -2.22
C PRO A 303 6.03 20.96 -0.75
N MET A 304 5.65 19.77 -0.30
CA MET A 304 5.99 19.28 1.04
C MET A 304 7.51 19.06 1.13
N ARG A 305 8.19 19.95 1.84
CA ARG A 305 9.47 19.64 2.49
C ARG A 305 9.17 18.92 3.80
N PRO A 306 9.96 17.92 4.21
CA PRO A 306 9.77 17.29 5.52
C PRO A 306 10.01 18.35 6.59
N THR A 307 8.95 18.72 7.30
CA THR A 307 9.07 19.57 8.49
C THR A 307 9.44 18.67 9.65
N SER A 308 10.54 19.03 10.31
CA SER A 308 11.10 18.36 11.48
C SER A 308 10.02 18.14 12.53
N ALA A 309 9.93 16.92 13.07
CA ALA A 309 8.93 16.48 14.05
C ALA A 309 9.00 17.20 15.42
N THR A 310 9.77 18.29 15.54
CA THR A 310 9.97 19.06 16.76
C THR A 310 9.10 20.33 16.86
N ASP A 311 8.45 20.77 15.76
CA ASP A 311 7.56 21.93 15.77
C ASP A 311 6.06 21.60 15.77
N ALA A 312 5.71 20.32 15.90
CA ALA A 312 4.35 19.91 16.28
C ALA A 312 4.12 20.16 17.78
N ARG A 313 4.32 21.40 18.26
CA ARG A 313 3.63 21.89 19.45
C ARG A 313 2.19 22.19 19.05
N GLY A 314 1.43 21.14 18.76
CA GLY A 314 -0.01 21.19 18.89
C GLY A 314 -0.33 21.72 20.28
N ARG A 315 -1.21 22.73 20.35
CA ARG A 315 -1.61 23.34 21.62
C ARG A 315 -2.05 22.23 22.59
N PRO A 316 -1.64 22.24 23.87
CA PRO A 316 -2.09 21.26 24.84
C PRO A 316 -3.62 21.36 24.96
N GLY A 317 -4.34 20.43 24.32
CA GLY A 317 -5.81 20.48 24.22
C GLY A 317 -6.40 19.85 22.96
N GLU A 318 -5.62 19.62 21.89
CA GLU A 318 -6.13 19.00 20.64
C GLU A 318 -5.94 17.47 20.55
N ARG A 319 -5.38 16.84 21.59
CA ARG A 319 -5.42 15.37 21.76
C ARG A 319 -6.77 14.99 22.35
N GLY A 320 -7.73 14.60 21.51
CA GLY A 320 -9.01 14.08 21.98
C GLY A 320 -10.21 14.22 21.03
N ARG A 321 -10.01 14.60 19.76
CA ARG A 321 -11.13 14.77 18.82
C ARG A 321 -11.54 13.49 18.09
N ASP A 322 -10.68 12.48 18.06
CA ASP A 322 -10.95 11.18 17.44
C ASP A 322 -10.59 10.04 18.40
N GLY A 323 -11.45 9.03 18.44
CA GLY A 323 -11.39 7.78 19.22
C GLY A 323 -10.04 7.14 19.54
N THR A 324 -10.03 6.30 20.59
CA THR A 324 -8.94 5.32 20.80
C THR A 324 -8.91 4.32 19.63
N VAL A 325 -7.80 4.24 18.91
CA VAL A 325 -7.59 3.22 17.86
C VAL A 325 -7.15 1.91 18.50
N ARG A 326 -7.81 0.80 18.16
CA ARG A 326 -7.49 -0.55 18.63
C ARG A 326 -7.27 -1.46 17.43
N PHE A 327 -6.17 -2.20 17.45
CA PHE A 327 -5.82 -3.16 16.40
C PHE A 327 -6.27 -4.55 16.80
N MET A 328 -6.89 -5.26 15.87
CA MET A 328 -7.40 -6.59 16.10
C MET A 328 -6.97 -7.54 14.99
N LEU A 329 -6.35 -8.66 15.38
CA LEU A 329 -5.89 -9.68 14.43
C LEU A 329 -7.02 -10.56 13.90
N ASP A 330 -8.08 -10.78 14.70
CA ASP A 330 -9.24 -11.59 14.33
C ASP A 330 -10.32 -10.73 13.66
N PRO A 331 -10.58 -10.91 12.35
CA PRO A 331 -11.59 -10.14 11.61
C PRO A 331 -13.02 -10.39 12.12
N GLU A 332 -13.35 -11.62 12.53
CA GLU A 332 -14.69 -11.97 12.99
C GLU A 332 -14.99 -11.35 14.35
N ARG A 333 -13.99 -11.30 15.23
CA ARG A 333 -14.11 -10.56 16.49
C ARG A 333 -14.26 -9.06 16.24
N ALA A 334 -13.51 -8.49 15.30
CA ALA A 334 -13.59 -7.07 14.96
C ALA A 334 -14.98 -6.71 14.41
N ARG A 335 -15.54 -7.56 13.55
CA ARG A 335 -16.89 -7.41 13.00
C ARG A 335 -17.95 -7.49 14.09
N ARG A 336 -17.88 -8.48 14.97
CA ARG A 336 -18.82 -8.62 16.10
C ARG A 336 -18.82 -7.40 17.01
N GLU A 337 -17.63 -6.88 17.35
CA GLU A 337 -17.50 -5.69 18.17
C GLU A 337 -18.03 -4.45 17.45
N LYS A 338 -17.74 -4.27 16.16
CA LYS A 338 -18.30 -3.17 15.35
C LYS A 338 -19.83 -3.20 15.32
N VAL A 339 -20.43 -4.36 15.15
CA VAL A 339 -21.90 -4.53 15.16
C VAL A 339 -22.46 -4.18 16.54
N ALA A 340 -21.88 -4.72 17.61
CA ALA A 340 -22.33 -4.46 18.97
C ALA A 340 -22.19 -2.97 19.37
N VAL A 341 -21.13 -2.29 18.92
CA VAL A 341 -20.93 -0.86 19.17
C VAL A 341 -21.89 -0.01 18.34
N ALA A 342 -22.16 -0.38 17.09
CA ALA A 342 -23.06 0.36 16.20
C ALA A 342 -24.48 0.48 16.78
N ASP A 343 -24.93 -0.50 17.55
CA ASP A 343 -26.25 -0.46 18.21
C ASP A 343 -26.40 0.71 19.19
N TYR A 344 -25.32 1.14 19.86
CA TYR A 344 -25.34 2.27 20.81
C TYR A 344 -25.40 3.65 20.13
N PHE A 345 -25.15 3.71 18.82
CA PHE A 345 -25.12 4.96 18.05
C PHE A 345 -26.27 5.07 17.03
N LYS A 346 -27.28 4.20 17.12
CA LYS A 346 -28.54 4.35 16.38
C LYS A 346 -29.35 5.47 17.02
N ALA A 347 -29.74 6.48 16.23
CA ALA A 347 -30.61 7.54 16.72
C ALA A 347 -32.03 6.99 16.88
N GLU A 348 -32.53 6.94 18.11
CA GLU A 348 -33.96 6.70 18.38
C GLU A 348 -34.71 8.03 18.20
N GLU A 349 -35.45 8.18 17.11
CA GLU A 349 -36.37 9.30 16.93
C GLU A 349 -37.66 9.03 17.71
N VAL A 350 -37.80 9.60 18.90
CA VAL A 350 -39.05 9.58 19.66
C VAL A 350 -39.96 10.68 19.11
N ILE A 351 -40.94 10.29 18.29
CA ILE A 351 -42.02 11.18 17.84
C ILE A 351 -42.98 11.37 19.02
N MET A 352 -42.92 12.51 19.70
CA MET A 352 -43.93 12.89 20.68
C MET A 352 -45.12 13.52 19.95
N GLU A 353 -46.25 12.82 19.91
CA GLU A 353 -47.54 13.42 19.54
C GLU A 353 -47.98 14.38 20.65
N VAL A 354 -47.94 15.68 20.37
CA VAL A 354 -48.49 16.70 21.28
C VAL A 354 -49.96 16.90 20.92
N GLU A 355 -50.84 16.32 21.72
CA GLU A 355 -52.27 16.62 21.68
C GLU A 355 -52.50 18.08 22.13
N TYR A 356 -52.98 18.92 21.21
CA TYR A 356 -53.46 20.25 21.56
C TYR A 356 -54.91 20.13 22.06
N ASP A 357 -55.08 20.30 23.37
CA ASP A 357 -56.39 20.39 23.99
C ASP A 357 -57.05 21.72 23.57
N ASP A 358 -58.03 21.65 22.67
CA ASP A 358 -58.82 22.80 22.23
C ASP A 358 -59.83 23.16 23.34
N GLY A 359 -59.28 23.74 24.40
CA GLY A 359 -60.00 24.18 25.60
C GLY A 359 -60.91 25.36 25.28
N GLY A 360 -62.08 25.06 24.73
CA GLY A 360 -63.12 26.04 24.47
C GLY A 360 -63.71 26.71 25.72
N ARG A 361 -64.37 27.85 25.44
CA ARG A 361 -65.40 28.57 26.23
C ARG A 361 -64.86 29.42 27.41
N ARG A 362 -65.34 30.66 27.64
CA ARG A 362 -66.75 31.10 27.71
C ARG A 362 -66.95 32.59 27.38
N ARG A 363 -68.22 32.84 27.05
CA ARG A 363 -68.97 34.07 26.73
C ARG A 363 -68.65 35.30 27.54
#